data_AF-A0A2K3JVD7-F1
#
_entry.id   AF-A0A2K3JVD7-F1
#
_cell.length_a   1.000
_cell.length_b   1.000
_cell.length_c   1.000
_cell.angle_alpha   90.00
_cell.angle_beta   90.00
_cell.angle_gamma   90.00
#
_symmetry.space_group_name_H-M   'P 1'
#
loop_
_entity.id
_entity.type
_entity.pdbx_description
1 polymer ?
#
loop_
_entity_poly.entity_id
_entity_poly.type
_entity_poly.pdbx_seq_one_letter_code
_entity_poly.pdbx_strand_id
1 'polypeptide(L)'
;MELESVKRYLEKGGETASTVNELPLRFIEPIIMGSLRVDLIEPGRVICSMKIPPRLLNSGNSLHGGATATLVDVVGSAAIPASGHPGLTGVSVEINVSYLDAAYAD
;
A
#
# COMPACT_ATOMS: atom_id res chain seq x y z
N MET A 1 12.60 23.95 -19.11
CA MET A 1 11.71 23.10 -18.30
C MET A 1 12.19 23.24 -16.87
N GLU A 2 11.55 24.15 -16.14
CA GLU A 2 12.12 24.85 -14.98
C GLU A 2 12.25 23.92 -13.76
N LEU A 3 13.47 23.65 -13.29
CA LEU A 3 13.75 22.86 -12.08
C LEU A 3 12.99 23.38 -10.84
N GLU A 4 12.70 24.69 -10.82
CA GLU A 4 11.87 25.34 -9.80
C GLU A 4 10.41 24.86 -9.77
N SER A 5 9.89 24.33 -10.87
CA SER A 5 8.55 23.70 -10.88
C SER A 5 8.56 22.34 -10.18
N VAL A 6 9.62 21.56 -10.36
CA VAL A 6 9.82 20.26 -9.69
C VAL A 6 10.02 20.49 -8.19
N LYS A 7 10.87 21.44 -7.82
CA LYS A 7 11.09 21.82 -6.41
C LYS A 7 9.79 22.23 -5.74
N ARG A 8 9.03 23.15 -6.34
CA ARG A 8 7.72 23.56 -5.81
C ARG A 8 6.69 22.44 -5.73
N TYR A 9 6.76 21.45 -6.62
CA TYR A 9 5.89 20.28 -6.55
C TYR A 9 6.23 19.38 -5.35
N LEU A 10 7.53 19.11 -5.12
CA LEU A 10 8.01 18.30 -3.99
C LEU A 10 7.87 19.01 -2.64
N GLU A 11 8.12 20.31 -2.59
CA GLU A 11 8.07 21.15 -1.39
C GLU A 11 6.69 21.76 -1.14
N LYS A 12 5.66 21.35 -1.89
CA LYS A 12 4.27 21.77 -1.65
C LYS A 12 3.75 21.12 -0.36
N GLY A 13 4.32 21.49 0.78
CA GLY A 13 3.72 21.30 2.09
C GLY A 13 2.45 22.14 2.11
N GLY A 14 1.32 21.54 1.74
CA GLY A 14 0.04 22.22 1.76
C GLY A 14 -0.38 22.57 3.19
N GLU A 15 -1.38 23.45 3.29
CA GLU A 15 -2.16 23.74 4.51
C GLU A 15 -2.70 22.47 5.22
N THR A 16 -2.55 21.30 4.60
CA THR A 16 -2.89 19.96 5.07
C THR A 16 -1.92 19.34 6.08
N ALA A 17 -0.73 19.89 6.32
CA ALA A 17 0.24 19.25 7.24
C ALA A 17 -0.31 19.12 8.68
N SER A 18 -1.07 20.10 9.17
CA SER A 18 -1.77 20.01 10.46
C SER A 18 -2.88 18.96 10.42
N THR A 19 -3.66 18.90 9.33
CA THR A 19 -4.73 17.92 9.12
C THR A 19 -4.21 16.48 9.03
N VAL A 20 -3.00 16.28 8.47
CA VAL A 20 -2.36 14.95 8.39
C VAL A 20 -2.03 14.41 9.78
N ASN A 21 -1.65 15.27 10.72
CA ASN A 21 -1.40 14.85 12.11
C ASN A 21 -2.68 14.44 12.85
N GLU A 22 -3.85 14.88 12.37
CA GLU A 22 -5.16 14.50 12.93
C GLU A 22 -5.69 13.18 12.33
N LEU A 23 -5.03 12.64 11.30
CA LEU A 23 -5.42 11.35 10.74
C LEU A 23 -5.14 10.22 11.73
N PRO A 24 -5.97 9.16 11.74
CA PRO A 24 -5.73 8.00 12.58
C PRO A 24 -4.33 7.41 12.35
N LEU A 25 -3.76 6.80 13.39
CA LEU A 25 -2.59 5.95 13.22
C LEU A 25 -2.87 4.91 12.13
N ARG A 26 -1.87 4.65 11.27
CA ARG A 26 -1.98 3.69 10.17
C ARG A 26 -3.09 4.06 9.17
N PHE A 27 -3.29 5.35 8.85
CA PHE A 27 -4.38 5.78 7.96
C PHE A 27 -4.26 5.26 6.52
N ILE A 28 -3.05 4.87 6.08
CA ILE A 28 -2.82 4.35 4.73
C ILE A 28 -3.41 2.94 4.59
N GLU A 29 -3.27 2.11 5.63
CA GLU A 29 -3.73 0.72 5.59
C GLU A 29 -5.25 0.59 5.38
N PRO A 30 -6.16 1.31 6.07
CA PRO A 30 -7.58 1.29 5.78
C PRO A 30 -7.93 1.74 4.36
N ILE A 31 -7.19 2.70 3.79
CA ILE A 31 -7.43 3.19 2.43
C ILE A 31 -7.17 2.07 1.42
N ILE A 32 -6.05 1.36 1.59
CA ILE A 32 -5.58 0.35 0.64
C ILE A 32 -6.21 -1.01 0.94
N MET A 33 -6.15 -1.48 2.18
CA MET A 33 -6.57 -2.82 2.60
C MET A 33 -8.08 -2.95 2.83
N GLY A 34 -8.85 -1.86 2.76
CA GLY A 34 -10.28 -1.89 3.07
C GLY A 34 -11.13 -2.87 2.22
N SER A 35 -10.62 -3.35 1.08
CA SER A 35 -11.25 -4.42 0.27
C SER A 35 -10.42 -5.71 0.17
N LEU A 36 -9.38 -5.84 1.00
CA LEU A 36 -8.57 -7.05 1.09
C LEU A 36 -9.34 -8.12 1.89
N ARG A 37 -9.43 -9.33 1.34
CA ARG A 37 -9.99 -10.52 1.97
C ARG A 37 -8.88 -11.54 2.17
N VAL A 38 -8.76 -12.08 3.38
CA VAL A 38 -7.90 -13.24 3.63
C VAL A 38 -8.64 -14.50 3.20
N ASP A 39 -8.04 -15.27 2.31
CA ASP A 39 -8.60 -16.51 1.78
C ASP A 39 -8.06 -17.74 2.52
N LEU A 40 -6.78 -17.71 2.91
CA LEU A 40 -6.10 -18.81 3.61
C LEU A 40 -4.94 -18.31 4.46
N ILE A 41 -4.75 -18.93 5.63
CA ILE A 41 -3.53 -18.80 6.44
C ILE A 41 -3.04 -20.20 6.78
N GLU A 42 -1.77 -20.47 6.48
CA GLU A 42 -1.03 -21.69 6.81
C GLU A 42 0.33 -21.30 7.42
N PRO A 43 1.06 -22.22 8.07
CA PRO A 43 2.40 -21.94 8.58
C PRO A 43 3.32 -21.33 7.49
N GLY A 44 3.66 -20.06 7.66
CA GLY A 44 4.49 -19.28 6.74
C GLY A 44 3.85 -18.90 5.40
N ARG A 45 2.52 -18.99 5.27
CA ARG A 45 1.80 -18.65 4.04
C ARG A 45 0.50 -17.94 4.31
N VAL A 46 0.27 -16.85 3.59
CA VAL A 46 -0.98 -16.08 3.62
C VAL A 46 -1.44 -15.90 2.17
N ILE A 47 -2.71 -16.21 1.91
CA ILE A 47 -3.35 -15.95 0.62
C ILE A 47 -4.45 -14.93 0.84
N CYS A 48 -4.46 -13.89 0.02
CA CYS A 48 -5.48 -12.86 0.03
C CYS A 48 -6.00 -12.60 -1.39
N SER A 49 -7.24 -12.14 -1.46
CA SER A 49 -7.89 -11.63 -2.66
C SER A 49 -8.39 -10.22 -2.42
N MET A 50 -8.57 -9.45 -3.49
CA MET A 50 -9.02 -8.07 -3.39
C MET A 50 -9.81 -7.67 -4.62
N LYS A 51 -10.99 -7.09 -4.41
CA LYS A 51 -11.69 -6.32 -5.45
C LYS A 51 -11.09 -4.93 -5.49
N ILE A 52 -10.67 -4.48 -6.66
CA ILE A 52 -9.98 -3.20 -6.83
C ILE A 52 -11.01 -2.07 -6.81
N PRO A 53 -11.02 -1.22 -5.77
CA PRO A 53 -11.96 -0.11 -5.70
C PRO A 53 -11.45 1.08 -6.52
N PRO A 54 -12.33 1.95 -7.05
CA PRO A 54 -11.95 3.11 -7.85
C PRO A 54 -10.91 4.04 -7.19
N ARG A 55 -10.94 4.15 -5.85
CA ARG A 55 -10.01 4.99 -5.08
C ARG A 55 -8.53 4.56 -5.16
N LEU A 56 -8.25 3.34 -5.65
CA LEU A 56 -6.88 2.83 -5.78
C LEU A 56 -6.39 2.82 -7.24
N LEU A 57 -7.15 3.42 -8.16
CA LEU A 57 -6.73 3.54 -9.54
C LEU A 57 -5.73 4.69 -9.72
N ASN A 58 -4.82 4.52 -10.68
CA ASN A 58 -3.97 5.58 -11.20
C ASN A 58 -4.70 6.38 -12.29
N SER A 59 -4.03 7.40 -12.84
CA SER A 59 -4.55 8.23 -13.93
C SER A 59 -4.81 7.47 -15.24
N GLY A 60 -4.26 6.27 -15.39
CA GLY A 60 -4.51 5.33 -16.48
C GLY A 60 -5.63 4.32 -16.19
N ASN A 61 -6.47 4.56 -15.17
CA ASN A 61 -7.62 3.71 -14.79
C ASN A 61 -7.28 2.25 -14.46
N SER A 62 -6.04 1.96 -14.06
CA SER A 62 -5.60 0.66 -13.55
C SER A 62 -5.11 0.79 -12.12
N LEU A 63 -4.94 -0.33 -11.42
CA LEU A 63 -4.43 -0.35 -10.04
C LEU A 63 -3.11 0.43 -9.94
N HIS A 64 -3.07 1.38 -9.00
CA HIS A 64 -1.91 2.23 -8.81
C HIS A 64 -0.71 1.42 -8.30
N GLY A 65 0.46 1.59 -8.92
CA GLY A 65 1.67 0.84 -8.54
C GLY A 65 2.03 1.00 -7.06
N GLY A 66 1.91 2.22 -6.52
CA GLY A 66 2.05 2.47 -5.08
C GLY A 66 1.07 1.69 -4.19
N ALA A 67 -0.19 1.50 -4.62
CA ALA A 67 -1.15 0.69 -3.87
C ALA A 67 -0.76 -0.79 -3.89
N THR A 68 -0.34 -1.30 -5.05
CA THR A 68 0.21 -2.66 -5.19
C THR A 68 1.45 -2.86 -4.32
N ALA A 69 2.38 -1.91 -4.29
CA ALA A 69 3.58 -2.00 -3.46
C ALA A 69 3.24 -2.05 -1.96
N THR A 70 2.28 -1.25 -1.50
CA THR A 70 1.81 -1.34 -0.11
C THR A 70 1.11 -2.67 0.20
N LEU A 71 0.35 -3.24 -0.74
CA LEU A 71 -0.22 -4.57 -0.56
C LEU A 71 0.86 -5.64 -0.42
N VAL A 72 1.90 -5.59 -1.27
CA VAL A 72 3.06 -6.50 -1.17
C VAL A 72 3.76 -6.35 0.18
N ASP A 73 3.99 -5.11 0.63
CA ASP A 73 4.59 -4.81 1.93
C ASP A 73 3.81 -5.43 3.09
N VAL A 74 2.52 -5.09 3.21
CA VAL A 74 1.72 -5.50 4.37
C VAL A 74 1.39 -6.99 4.35
N VAL A 75 1.00 -7.54 3.19
CA VAL A 75 0.67 -8.96 3.07
C VAL A 75 1.92 -9.82 3.17
N GLY A 76 3.04 -9.38 2.59
CA GLY A 76 4.33 -10.07 2.72
C GLY A 76 4.80 -10.11 4.18
N SER A 77 4.66 -9.00 4.90
CA SER A 77 4.97 -8.93 6.34
C SER A 77 4.12 -9.88 7.18
N ALA A 78 2.88 -10.16 6.78
CA ALA A 78 1.99 -11.09 7.48
C ALA A 78 2.47 -12.56 7.45
N ALA A 79 3.37 -12.94 6.54
CA ALA A 79 3.96 -14.28 6.52
C ALA A 79 4.88 -14.56 7.73
N ILE A 80 5.48 -13.52 8.31
CA ILE A 80 6.36 -13.62 9.50
C ILE A 80 5.58 -14.17 10.71
N PRO A 81 4.48 -13.52 11.16
CA PRO A 81 3.66 -14.08 12.24
C PRO A 81 2.96 -15.37 11.86
N ALA A 82 2.57 -15.55 10.59
CA ALA A 82 2.05 -16.84 10.13
C ALA A 82 3.07 -17.98 10.28
N SER A 83 4.38 -17.67 10.33
CA SER A 83 5.44 -18.65 10.60
C SER A 83 5.68 -18.92 12.10
N GLY A 84 4.85 -18.38 13.00
CA GLY A 84 4.96 -18.57 14.45
C GLY A 84 5.87 -17.58 15.17
N HIS A 85 6.34 -16.53 14.50
CA HIS A 85 7.08 -15.44 15.14
C HIS A 85 6.12 -14.43 15.80
N PRO A 86 6.54 -13.70 16.85
CA PRO A 86 5.69 -12.74 17.54
C PRO A 86 5.10 -11.66 16.60
N GLY A 87 3.79 -11.41 16.71
CA GLY A 87 3.01 -10.59 15.76
C GLY A 87 3.22 -9.07 15.78
N LEU A 88 4.32 -8.59 16.36
CA LEU A 88 4.63 -7.15 16.44
C LEU A 88 5.95 -6.77 15.75
N THR A 89 6.63 -7.70 15.08
CA THR A 89 7.97 -7.44 14.55
C THR A 89 8.09 -7.82 13.08
N GLY A 90 8.30 -6.81 12.25
CA GLY A 90 8.60 -6.93 10.83
C GLY A 90 8.46 -5.55 10.20
N VAL A 91 9.58 -4.89 9.92
CA VAL A 91 9.60 -3.71 9.06
C VAL A 91 10.29 -4.11 7.78
N SER A 92 9.70 -3.79 6.64
CA SER A 92 10.36 -4.02 5.36
C SER A 92 11.60 -3.16 5.27
N VAL A 93 12.76 -3.82 5.15
CA VAL A 93 14.05 -3.16 4.93
C VAL A 93 14.23 -2.83 3.46
N GLU A 94 13.73 -3.71 2.58
CA GLU A 94 13.80 -3.58 1.14
C GLU A 94 12.56 -4.24 0.53
N ILE A 95 12.03 -3.63 -0.54
CA ILE A 95 10.95 -4.19 -1.35
C ILE A 95 11.26 -3.87 -2.81
N ASN A 96 11.28 -4.92 -3.62
CA ASN A 96 11.31 -4.81 -5.08
C ASN A 96 10.02 -5.38 -5.68
N VAL A 97 9.35 -4.59 -6.53
CA VAL A 97 8.09 -4.98 -7.19
C VAL A 97 8.24 -4.78 -8.70
N SER A 98 8.02 -5.85 -9.45
CA SER A 98 7.91 -5.80 -10.92
C SER A 98 6.43 -5.91 -11.32
N TYR A 99 5.93 -4.90 -12.04
CA TYR A 99 4.54 -4.84 -12.49
C TYR A 99 4.42 -5.51 -13.86
N LEU A 100 3.82 -6.70 -13.91
CA LEU A 100 3.78 -7.52 -15.12
C LEU A 100 2.54 -7.30 -15.98
N ASP A 101 1.41 -6.97 -15.36
CA ASP A 101 0.14 -6.74 -16.05
C ASP A 101 -0.72 -5.72 -15.29
N ALA A 102 -1.66 -5.09 -16.00
CA ALA A 102 -2.61 -4.16 -15.43
C ALA A 102 -3.82 -4.89 -14.83
N ALA A 103 -4.26 -4.44 -13.66
CA ALA A 103 -5.53 -4.85 -13.08
C ALA A 103 -6.48 -3.67 -13.03
N TYR A 104 -7.74 -3.88 -13.38
CA TYR A 104 -8.76 -2.84 -13.47
C TYR A 104 -9.74 -2.92 -12.30
N ALA A 105 -10.47 -1.84 -12.06
CA ALA A 105 -11.57 -1.89 -11.10
C ALA A 105 -12.61 -2.94 -11.50
N ASP A 106 -13.16 -3.60 -10.50
CA ASP A 106 -14.28 -4.56 -10.62
C ASP A 106 -15.62 -3.81 -10.47
#